data_AF-A0A2E6L2R0-F1
#
_entry.id   AF-A0A2E6L2R0-F1
#
_cell.length_a   1.000
_cell.length_b   1.000
_cell.length_c   1.000
_cell.angle_alpha   90.00
_cell.angle_beta   90.00
_cell.angle_gamma   90.00
#
_symmetry.space_group_name_H-M   'P 1'
#
loop_
_entity.id
_entity.type
_entity.pdbx_description
1 polymer ?
#
loop_
_entity_poly.entity_id
_entity_poly.type
_entity_poly.pdbx_seq_one_letter_code
_entity_poly.pdbx_strand_id
1 'polypeptide(L)'
;MGEKLRPQYFARRSNNGRPLEISEEAYQAGVKGEENPELQIVARPGNTLTAPATGLALLGLDKPKIIKFNDVTLHLGKVNARHFFVNRLDEQGGHTPHVVEIGAEIIGQMPLEGYQWKGERLWNINRFEINGLSVKKRGEPSLNLTYNFYASEWSATRSNEDVTALLNINKAEKLLKKLTDVEVKKWIGPAVEDAASRLVEPDLKIEVLVEEIDDSGKPIGAVQRELKISKIIEGKSNKLLFGKTDTNPSYFLIDAETFQRLSAGLLEE
;
A
#
# COMPACT_ATOMS: atom_id res chain seq x y z
N MET A 1 -6.01 22.72 -1.70
CA MET A 1 -6.92 23.63 -0.96
C MET A 1 -8.06 22.78 -0.43
N GLY A 2 -8.05 22.43 0.86
CA GLY A 2 -9.06 21.55 1.44
C GLY A 2 -10.25 22.35 1.96
N GLU A 3 -11.48 21.90 1.66
CA GLU A 3 -12.68 22.42 2.31
C GLU A 3 -12.53 22.33 3.83
N LYS A 4 -12.86 23.41 4.54
CA LYS A 4 -12.92 23.40 6.00
C LYS A 4 -13.99 22.39 6.43
N LEU A 5 -13.55 21.32 7.08
CA LEU A 5 -14.40 20.27 7.63
C LEU A 5 -15.42 20.87 8.61
N ARG A 6 -16.70 20.54 8.42
CA ARG A 6 -17.81 21.05 9.25
C ARG A 6 -18.12 20.04 10.38
N PRO A 7 -18.47 20.49 11.59
CA PRO A 7 -18.87 19.62 12.69
C PRO A 7 -20.15 18.83 12.37
N GLN A 8 -20.30 17.66 12.99
CA GLN A 8 -21.54 16.86 12.95
C GLN A 8 -22.23 16.88 14.31
N TYR A 9 -23.57 16.86 14.28
CA TYR A 9 -24.42 17.01 15.44
C TYR A 9 -25.44 15.88 15.50
N PHE A 10 -25.68 15.36 16.69
CA PHE A 10 -26.57 14.23 16.91
C PHE A 10 -27.54 14.50 18.06
N ALA A 11 -28.72 13.90 18.01
CA ALA A 11 -29.68 13.95 19.10
C ALA A 11 -30.39 12.61 19.32
N ARG A 12 -30.75 12.33 20.58
CA ARG A 12 -31.60 11.19 20.95
C ARG A 12 -32.49 11.50 22.15
N ARG A 13 -33.59 10.77 22.30
CA ARG A 13 -34.34 10.70 23.57
C ARG A 13 -33.51 9.98 24.63
N SER A 14 -33.52 10.51 25.86
CA SER A 14 -32.77 9.97 26.99
C SER A 14 -33.09 8.50 27.30
N ASN A 15 -34.37 8.13 27.25
CA ASN A 15 -34.90 6.85 27.72
C ASN A 15 -34.84 5.70 26.69
N ASN A 16 -35.03 5.96 25.39
CA ASN A 16 -35.09 4.90 24.37
C ASN A 16 -34.91 5.36 22.91
N GLY A 17 -34.36 6.55 22.68
CA GLY A 17 -34.25 7.11 21.33
C GLY A 17 -33.06 6.54 20.54
N ARG A 18 -33.30 6.11 19.29
CA ARG A 18 -32.22 5.94 18.31
C ARG A 18 -31.52 7.29 18.11
N PRO A 19 -30.18 7.35 18.14
CA PRO A 19 -29.46 8.54 17.72
C PRO A 19 -29.76 8.90 16.27
N LEU A 20 -30.08 10.17 16.03
CA LEU A 20 -30.27 10.74 14.70
C LEU A 20 -29.26 11.88 14.50
N GLU A 21 -28.74 11.99 13.29
CA GLU A 21 -27.98 13.18 12.88
C GLU A 21 -28.94 14.36 12.71
N ILE A 22 -28.50 15.54 13.15
CA ILE A 22 -29.24 16.81 13.07
C ILE A 22 -28.34 17.90 12.51
N SER A 23 -28.94 18.94 11.96
CA SER A 23 -28.22 20.13 11.47
C SER A 23 -27.56 20.94 12.59
N GLU A 24 -26.58 21.77 12.22
CA GLU A 24 -25.95 22.72 13.14
C GLU A 24 -26.99 23.70 13.70
N GLU A 25 -27.92 24.14 12.86
CA GLU A 25 -29.03 25.00 13.21
C GLU A 25 -29.93 24.36 14.27
N ALA A 26 -30.30 23.09 14.08
CA ALA A 26 -31.09 22.33 15.05
C ALA A 26 -30.35 22.13 16.38
N TYR A 27 -29.04 21.87 16.34
CA TYR A 27 -28.23 21.76 17.55
C TYR A 27 -28.19 23.08 18.34
N GLN A 28 -27.94 24.20 17.66
CA GLN A 28 -27.91 25.52 18.31
C GLN A 28 -29.28 25.91 18.88
N ALA A 29 -30.36 25.65 18.13
CA ALA A 29 -31.73 25.84 18.62
C ALA A 29 -31.98 25.03 19.89
N GLY A 30 -31.62 23.73 19.89
CA GLY A 30 -31.76 22.86 21.06
C GLY A 30 -30.96 23.33 22.27
N VAL A 31 -29.72 23.78 22.07
CA VAL A 31 -28.88 24.35 23.15
C VAL A 31 -29.50 25.61 23.77
N LYS A 32 -30.20 26.40 22.97
CA LYS A 32 -30.92 27.61 23.41
C LYS A 32 -32.33 27.33 23.95
N GLY A 33 -32.83 26.10 23.81
CA GLY A 33 -34.20 25.73 24.19
C GLY A 33 -35.27 26.23 23.20
N GLU A 34 -34.90 26.49 21.95
CA GLU A 34 -35.79 26.93 20.88
C GLU A 34 -36.41 25.74 20.13
N GLU A 35 -37.57 25.96 19.51
CA GLU A 35 -38.21 24.93 18.69
C GLU A 35 -37.50 24.75 17.33
N ASN A 36 -37.32 23.49 16.91
CA ASN A 36 -36.81 23.15 15.58
C ASN A 36 -37.48 21.88 15.03
N PRO A 37 -37.86 21.82 13.74
CA PRO A 37 -38.51 20.65 13.14
C PRO A 37 -37.73 19.34 13.28
N GLU A 38 -36.40 19.37 13.19
CA GLU A 38 -35.56 18.16 13.33
C GLU A 38 -35.60 17.63 14.77
N LEU A 39 -35.63 18.52 15.77
CA LEU A 39 -35.78 18.13 17.18
C LEU A 39 -37.17 17.57 17.47
N GLN A 40 -38.22 18.05 16.78
CA GLN A 40 -39.54 17.45 16.85
C GLN A 40 -39.55 16.03 16.30
N ILE A 41 -38.81 15.74 15.22
CA ILE A 41 -38.66 14.38 14.68
C ILE A 41 -37.97 13.47 15.72
N VAL A 42 -36.89 13.96 16.35
CA VAL A 42 -36.16 13.22 17.40
C VAL A 42 -37.03 12.99 18.65
N ALA A 43 -37.90 13.94 19.00
CA ALA A 43 -38.77 13.86 20.15
C ALA A 43 -39.94 12.86 19.98
N ARG A 44 -40.29 12.49 18.75
CA ARG A 44 -41.36 11.53 18.46
C ARG A 44 -41.03 10.17 19.07
N PRO A 45 -42.01 9.50 19.71
CA PRO A 45 -41.84 8.13 20.14
C PRO A 45 -41.69 7.21 18.91
N GLY A 46 -40.50 6.62 18.73
CA GLY A 46 -40.26 5.57 17.74
C GLY A 46 -40.54 4.17 18.28
N ASN A 47 -40.42 3.15 17.42
CA ASN A 47 -40.46 1.74 17.84
C ASN A 47 -39.48 1.52 19.01
N THR A 48 -39.98 0.92 20.08
CA THR A 48 -39.25 0.74 21.32
C THR A 48 -38.05 -0.17 21.07
N LEU A 49 -36.83 0.38 21.08
CA LEU A 49 -35.61 -0.42 21.06
C LEU A 49 -35.44 -1.05 22.44
N THR A 50 -35.54 -2.38 22.52
CA THR A 50 -35.30 -3.16 23.75
C THR A 50 -33.81 -3.41 23.99
N ALA A 51 -32.97 -3.26 22.97
CA ALA A 51 -31.52 -3.37 23.07
C ALA A 51 -30.87 -2.05 23.51
N PRO A 52 -29.88 -2.07 24.42
CA PRO A 52 -29.16 -0.86 24.81
C PRO A 52 -28.36 -0.30 23.63
N ALA A 53 -28.37 1.02 23.47
CA ALA A 53 -27.57 1.69 22.44
C ALA A 53 -26.07 1.56 22.76
N THR A 54 -25.33 0.88 21.88
CA THR A 54 -23.87 0.76 21.95
C THR A 54 -23.19 1.89 21.16
N GLY A 55 -21.93 2.20 21.47
CA GLY A 55 -21.14 3.17 20.69
C GLY A 55 -21.48 4.66 20.92
N LEU A 56 -22.18 5.02 21.99
CA LEU A 56 -22.60 6.42 22.24
C LEU A 56 -21.44 7.43 22.33
N ALA A 57 -20.24 7.00 22.75
CA ALA A 57 -19.04 7.84 22.76
C ALA A 57 -18.64 8.33 21.36
N LEU A 58 -18.91 7.52 20.33
CA LEU A 58 -18.61 7.83 18.93
C LEU A 58 -19.52 8.92 18.36
N LEU A 59 -20.61 9.23 19.05
CA LEU A 59 -21.57 10.26 18.65
C LEU A 59 -21.50 11.49 19.56
N GLY A 60 -20.52 11.56 20.47
CA GLY A 60 -20.45 12.56 21.53
C GLY A 60 -21.62 12.49 22.51
N LEU A 61 -22.27 11.32 22.62
CA LEU A 61 -23.44 11.06 23.47
C LEU A 61 -23.09 10.32 24.77
N ASP A 62 -21.81 10.05 25.03
CA ASP A 62 -21.27 9.60 26.32
C ASP A 62 -21.15 10.73 27.35
N LYS A 63 -20.93 11.97 26.87
CA LYS A 63 -20.99 13.21 27.66
C LYS A 63 -21.94 14.21 27.01
N PRO A 64 -23.23 13.87 26.90
CA PRO A 64 -24.17 14.66 26.10
C PRO A 64 -24.50 15.99 26.79
N LYS A 65 -24.85 16.99 25.99
CA LYS A 65 -25.59 18.15 26.49
C LYS A 65 -27.05 17.74 26.68
N ILE A 66 -27.54 17.84 27.91
CA ILE A 66 -28.91 17.45 28.27
C ILE A 66 -29.83 18.66 28.13
N ILE A 67 -30.93 18.50 27.41
CA ILE A 67 -31.96 19.54 27.23
C ILE A 67 -33.36 18.96 27.47
N LYS A 68 -34.30 19.82 27.86
CA LYS A 68 -35.74 19.50 27.85
C LYS A 68 -36.34 20.12 26.59
N PHE A 69 -37.02 19.29 25.80
CA PHE A 69 -37.72 19.71 24.58
C PHE A 69 -39.15 19.17 24.66
N ASN A 70 -40.12 20.08 24.78
CA ASN A 70 -41.49 19.75 25.22
C ASN A 70 -41.45 18.94 26.54
N ASP A 71 -42.20 17.84 26.63
CA ASP A 71 -42.25 16.95 27.80
C ASP A 71 -41.17 15.85 27.80
N VAL A 72 -40.18 15.92 26.91
CA VAL A 72 -39.17 14.87 26.72
C VAL A 72 -37.76 15.40 26.97
N THR A 73 -36.92 14.58 27.62
CA THR A 73 -35.49 14.89 27.78
C THR A 73 -34.68 14.34 26.61
N LEU A 74 -33.98 15.22 25.90
CA LEU A 74 -33.08 14.88 24.78
C LEU A 74 -31.62 15.02 25.20
N HIS A 75 -30.78 14.15 24.64
CA HIS A 75 -29.33 14.21 24.74
C HIS A 75 -28.80 14.68 23.38
N LEU A 76 -28.04 15.77 23.37
CA LEU A 76 -27.34 16.27 22.20
C LEU A 76 -25.86 15.89 22.26
N GLY A 77 -25.35 15.38 21.14
CA GLY A 77 -23.95 15.06 20.91
C GLY A 77 -23.37 15.97 19.84
N LYS A 78 -22.13 16.42 20.04
CA LYS A 78 -21.36 17.15 19.04
C LYS A 78 -20.02 16.47 18.89
N VAL A 79 -19.65 16.17 17.65
CA VAL A 79 -18.34 15.62 17.34
C VAL A 79 -17.58 16.58 16.43
N ASN A 80 -16.37 16.95 16.86
CA ASN A 80 -15.44 17.71 16.03
C ASN A 80 -14.71 16.73 15.08
N ALA A 81 -15.44 16.23 14.08
CA ALA A 81 -15.06 15.38 12.94
C ALA A 81 -13.85 14.40 13.08
N ARG A 82 -14.13 13.10 12.95
CA ARG A 82 -13.61 12.14 11.93
C ARG A 82 -14.05 10.71 12.28
N HIS A 83 -15.29 10.35 11.95
CA HIS A 83 -15.73 8.94 11.94
C HIS A 83 -15.71 8.48 10.50
N PHE A 84 -14.83 7.53 10.17
CA PHE A 84 -14.78 6.91 8.85
C PHE A 84 -15.34 5.52 8.95
N PHE A 85 -16.15 5.11 7.99
CA PHE A 85 -16.83 3.83 8.03
C PHE A 85 -16.44 3.00 6.82
N VAL A 86 -16.14 1.72 7.05
CA VAL A 86 -15.85 0.75 6.00
C VAL A 86 -16.87 -0.38 6.08
N ASN A 87 -17.36 -0.79 4.92
CA ASN A 87 -18.25 -1.91 4.75
C ASN A 87 -17.59 -2.95 3.84
N ARG A 88 -17.48 -4.19 4.31
CA ARG A 88 -16.91 -5.28 3.50
C ARG A 88 -17.93 -5.70 2.45
N LEU A 89 -17.47 -5.94 1.22
CA LEU A 89 -18.28 -6.59 0.18
C LEU A 89 -18.21 -8.12 0.32
N ASP A 90 -19.28 -8.84 -0.05
CA ASP A 90 -19.29 -10.29 -0.20
C ASP A 90 -18.70 -10.72 -1.56
N GLU A 91 -18.65 -12.03 -1.80
CA GLU A 91 -18.09 -12.63 -3.02
C GLU A 91 -18.88 -12.26 -4.30
N GLN A 92 -20.12 -11.80 -4.18
CA GLN A 92 -20.94 -11.31 -5.29
C GLN A 92 -20.92 -9.78 -5.43
N GLY A 93 -20.11 -9.09 -4.62
CA GLY A 93 -20.01 -7.62 -4.62
C GLY A 93 -21.14 -6.92 -3.85
N GLY A 94 -21.95 -7.65 -3.09
CA GLY A 94 -22.98 -7.11 -2.20
C GLY A 94 -22.41 -6.61 -0.87
N HIS A 95 -23.02 -5.59 -0.28
CA HIS A 95 -22.62 -5.07 1.03
C HIS A 95 -22.92 -6.06 2.16
N THR A 96 -21.93 -6.38 2.99
CA THR A 96 -22.14 -7.19 4.20
C THR A 96 -22.90 -6.38 5.27
N PRO A 97 -23.61 -7.00 6.23
CA PRO A 97 -24.38 -6.26 7.22
C PRO A 97 -23.54 -5.54 8.28
N HIS A 98 -22.20 -5.64 8.22
CA HIS A 98 -21.29 -5.08 9.21
C HIS A 98 -20.59 -3.84 8.65
N VAL A 99 -20.75 -2.73 9.34
CA VAL A 99 -20.02 -1.48 9.08
C VAL A 99 -19.08 -1.28 10.25
N VAL A 100 -17.79 -1.14 9.97
CA VAL A 100 -16.74 -0.94 10.97
C VAL A 100 -16.28 0.50 10.91
N GLU A 101 -16.16 1.14 12.05
CA GLU A 101 -15.58 2.47 12.15
C GLU A 101 -14.05 2.38 12.22
N ILE A 102 -13.38 3.23 11.44
CA ILE A 102 -11.94 3.37 11.38
C ILE A 102 -11.56 4.70 12.04
N GLY A 103 -10.63 4.61 12.99
CA GLY A 103 -10.07 5.78 13.65
C GLY A 103 -9.43 6.76 12.66
N ALA A 104 -9.64 8.04 12.91
CA ALA A 104 -9.12 9.17 12.14
C ALA A 104 -7.60 9.12 11.89
N GLU A 105 -6.87 8.56 12.84
CA GLU A 105 -5.43 8.35 12.85
C GLU A 105 -4.97 7.31 11.83
N ILE A 106 -5.83 6.34 11.50
CA ILE A 106 -5.54 5.26 10.56
C ILE A 106 -5.77 5.77 9.13
N ILE A 107 -6.80 6.58 8.90
CA ILE A 107 -7.16 7.09 7.56
C ILE A 107 -6.07 7.96 6.94
N GLY A 108 -5.38 8.77 7.77
CA GLY A 108 -4.22 9.54 7.30
C GLY A 108 -3.00 8.68 6.94
N GLN A 109 -2.97 7.43 7.39
CA GLN A 109 -1.94 6.43 7.10
C GLN A 109 -2.40 5.42 6.04
N MET A 110 -3.70 5.40 5.71
CA MET A 110 -4.22 4.50 4.70
C MET A 110 -3.65 4.89 3.35
N PRO A 111 -3.10 3.92 2.62
CA PRO A 111 -2.66 4.18 1.27
C PRO A 111 -3.87 4.62 0.42
N LEU A 112 -3.83 5.85 -0.08
CA LEU A 112 -4.92 6.45 -0.85
C LEU A 112 -4.87 6.01 -2.32
N GLU A 113 -3.68 5.60 -2.77
CA GLU A 113 -3.42 5.20 -4.14
C GLU A 113 -3.18 3.69 -4.22
N GLY A 114 -3.72 3.05 -5.26
CA GLY A 114 -3.64 1.59 -5.43
C GLY A 114 -2.20 1.03 -5.42
N TYR A 115 -1.22 1.80 -5.89
CA TYR A 115 0.19 1.36 -5.89
C TYR A 115 0.80 1.28 -4.49
N GLN A 116 0.25 1.99 -3.50
CA GLN A 116 0.78 2.00 -2.14
C GLN A 116 0.34 0.78 -1.32
N TRP A 117 -0.67 0.05 -1.80
CA TRP A 117 -1.11 -1.24 -1.22
C TRP A 117 -0.28 -2.43 -1.69
N LYS A 118 0.69 -2.21 -2.60
CA LYS A 118 1.55 -3.27 -3.10
C LYS A 118 2.45 -3.79 -1.98
N GLY A 119 2.65 -5.10 -1.96
CA GLY A 119 3.55 -5.75 -1.00
C GLY A 119 4.99 -5.27 -1.13
N GLU A 120 5.76 -5.51 -0.08
CA GLU A 120 7.18 -5.14 0.00
C GLU A 120 8.05 -6.06 -0.87
N ARG A 121 7.61 -7.27 -1.21
CA ARG A 121 8.38 -8.15 -2.10
C ARG A 121 8.25 -7.69 -3.56
N LEU A 122 9.38 -7.43 -4.21
CA LEU A 122 9.38 -6.92 -5.59
C LEU A 122 8.80 -7.92 -6.60
N TRP A 123 9.30 -9.15 -6.56
CA TRP A 123 8.92 -10.23 -7.46
C TRP A 123 8.58 -11.50 -6.68
N ASN A 124 7.56 -12.20 -7.16
CA ASN A 124 7.26 -13.56 -6.74
C ASN A 124 7.78 -14.55 -7.78
N ILE A 125 9.09 -14.48 -8.06
CA ILE A 125 9.77 -15.41 -8.97
C ILE A 125 10.34 -16.55 -8.13
N ASN A 126 10.07 -17.78 -8.54
CA ASN A 126 10.70 -18.95 -7.98
C ASN A 126 12.14 -19.04 -8.48
N ARG A 127 13.10 -19.21 -7.58
CA ARG A 127 14.53 -19.30 -7.95
C ARG A 127 14.83 -20.47 -8.88
N PHE A 128 14.03 -21.53 -8.83
CA PHE A 128 14.21 -22.74 -9.63
C PHE A 128 13.77 -22.57 -11.09
N GLU A 129 12.98 -21.53 -11.36
CA GLU A 129 12.53 -21.17 -12.70
C GLU A 129 13.50 -20.18 -13.36
N ILE A 130 14.57 -19.74 -12.68
CA ILE A 130 15.53 -18.79 -13.26
C ILE A 130 16.61 -19.56 -14.02
N ASN A 131 16.63 -19.38 -15.34
CA ASN A 131 17.58 -20.05 -16.25
C ASN A 131 18.76 -19.14 -16.65
N GLY A 132 18.64 -17.83 -16.46
CA GLY A 132 19.71 -16.90 -16.82
C GLY A 132 19.54 -15.50 -16.27
N LEU A 133 20.65 -14.78 -16.20
CA LEU A 133 20.73 -13.41 -15.72
C LEU A 133 21.61 -12.58 -16.67
N SER A 134 21.21 -11.37 -17.01
CA SER A 134 22.07 -10.38 -17.67
C SER A 134 22.24 -9.20 -16.73
N VAL A 135 23.47 -8.96 -16.27
CA VAL A 135 23.79 -7.89 -15.32
C VAL A 135 24.62 -6.83 -16.02
N LYS A 136 24.09 -5.62 -16.10
CA LYS A 136 24.74 -4.46 -16.72
C LYS A 136 24.85 -3.33 -15.71
N LYS A 137 26.08 -2.95 -15.37
CA LYS A 137 26.36 -1.73 -14.61
C LYS A 137 26.63 -0.57 -15.57
N ARG A 138 26.34 0.65 -15.14
CA ARG A 138 26.62 1.84 -15.95
C ARG A 138 28.11 1.92 -16.29
N GLY A 139 28.42 2.08 -17.57
CA GLY A 139 29.80 2.16 -18.07
C GLY A 139 30.54 0.82 -18.20
N GLU A 140 29.91 -0.30 -17.83
CA GLU A 140 30.49 -1.64 -17.95
C GLU A 140 29.78 -2.47 -19.05
N PRO A 141 30.48 -3.41 -19.72
CA PRO A 141 29.82 -4.37 -20.59
C PRO A 141 28.90 -5.30 -19.77
N SER A 142 27.81 -5.76 -20.38
CA SER A 142 26.92 -6.73 -19.75
C SER A 142 27.67 -8.04 -19.46
N LEU A 143 27.45 -8.57 -18.26
CA LEU A 143 27.83 -9.92 -17.89
C LEU A 143 26.58 -10.81 -17.95
N ASN A 144 26.58 -11.77 -18.86
CA ASN A 144 25.50 -12.74 -19.00
C ASN A 144 25.88 -14.01 -18.26
N LEU A 145 24.97 -14.51 -17.45
CA LEU A 145 25.08 -15.73 -16.69
C LEU A 145 23.99 -16.69 -17.15
N THR A 146 24.36 -17.95 -17.36
CA THR A 146 23.41 -19.03 -17.56
C THR A 146 23.51 -19.96 -16.36
N TYR A 147 22.37 -20.39 -15.86
CA TYR A 147 22.30 -21.30 -14.72
C TYR A 147 21.47 -22.53 -15.07
N ASN A 148 22.07 -23.70 -14.90
CA ASN A 148 21.37 -24.97 -14.98
C ASN A 148 21.12 -25.48 -13.56
N PHE A 149 19.89 -25.33 -13.07
CA PHE A 149 19.53 -25.76 -11.72
C PHE A 149 19.74 -27.26 -11.49
N TYR A 150 19.40 -28.11 -12.48
CA TYR A 150 19.50 -29.56 -12.36
C TYR A 150 20.94 -30.05 -12.26
N ALA A 151 21.86 -29.40 -12.99
CA ALA A 151 23.30 -29.70 -12.94
C ALA A 151 24.04 -28.89 -11.86
N SER A 152 23.39 -27.87 -11.28
CA SER A 152 24.04 -26.87 -10.42
C SER A 152 25.27 -26.22 -11.08
N GLU A 153 25.15 -25.97 -12.39
CA GLU A 153 26.24 -25.44 -13.21
C GLU A 153 25.98 -23.97 -13.58
N TRP A 154 27.02 -23.16 -13.41
CA TRP A 154 27.04 -21.77 -13.85
C TRP A 154 27.99 -21.62 -15.04
N SER A 155 27.57 -20.84 -16.03
CA SER A 155 28.45 -20.31 -17.06
C SER A 155 28.29 -18.81 -17.18
N ALA A 156 29.33 -18.14 -17.66
CA ALA A 156 29.37 -16.70 -17.80
C ALA A 156 29.98 -16.26 -19.12
N THR A 157 29.36 -15.28 -19.76
CA THR A 157 29.93 -14.61 -20.94
C THR A 157 29.93 -13.10 -20.76
N ARG A 158 30.98 -12.44 -21.23
CA ARG A 158 31.11 -10.98 -21.27
C ARG A 158 31.61 -10.60 -22.65
N SER A 159 30.92 -9.67 -23.33
CA SER A 159 31.29 -9.26 -24.69
C SER A 159 31.41 -10.43 -25.69
N ASN A 160 30.57 -11.47 -25.53
CA ASN A 160 30.59 -12.73 -26.29
C ASN A 160 31.81 -13.65 -26.06
N GLU A 161 32.65 -13.35 -25.09
CA GLU A 161 33.74 -14.22 -24.67
C GLU A 161 33.32 -15.05 -23.46
N ASP A 162 33.74 -16.32 -23.41
CA ASP A 162 33.54 -17.18 -22.25
C ASP A 162 34.48 -16.76 -21.12
N VAL A 163 33.88 -16.36 -20.00
CA VAL A 163 34.58 -15.95 -18.77
C VAL A 163 34.19 -16.83 -17.59
N THR A 164 33.64 -18.03 -17.86
CA THR A 164 33.17 -18.97 -16.83
C THR A 164 34.25 -19.31 -15.81
N ALA A 165 35.51 -19.46 -16.25
CA ALA A 165 36.64 -19.76 -15.37
C ALA A 165 36.95 -18.63 -14.35
N LEU A 166 36.53 -17.39 -14.64
CA LEU A 166 36.70 -16.23 -13.76
C LEU A 166 35.49 -16.02 -12.85
N LEU A 167 34.40 -16.76 -13.05
CA LEU A 167 33.16 -16.57 -12.31
C LEU A 167 33.31 -17.06 -10.87
N ASN A 168 33.07 -16.18 -9.90
CA ASN A 168 32.88 -16.58 -8.52
C ASN A 168 31.45 -17.12 -8.33
N ILE A 169 31.31 -18.44 -8.35
CA ILE A 169 30.03 -19.15 -8.20
C ILE A 169 29.31 -18.75 -6.89
N ASN A 170 30.04 -18.62 -5.77
CA ASN A 170 29.45 -18.24 -4.49
C ASN A 170 28.81 -16.85 -4.52
N LYS A 171 29.38 -15.91 -5.28
CA LYS A 171 28.80 -14.57 -5.46
C LYS A 171 27.60 -14.61 -6.40
N ALA A 172 27.64 -15.41 -7.47
CA ALA A 172 26.50 -15.62 -8.36
C ALA A 172 25.28 -16.20 -7.62
N GLU A 173 25.49 -17.21 -6.78
CA GLU A 173 24.43 -17.78 -5.92
C GLU A 173 23.85 -16.76 -4.94
N LYS A 174 24.70 -15.94 -4.32
CA LYS A 174 24.24 -14.86 -3.43
C LYS A 174 23.42 -13.81 -4.18
N LEU A 175 23.82 -13.47 -5.41
CA LEU A 175 23.06 -12.56 -6.27
C LEU A 175 21.68 -13.15 -6.59
N LEU A 176 21.61 -14.40 -7.05
CA LEU A 176 20.37 -15.10 -7.37
C LEU A 176 19.42 -15.14 -6.16
N LYS A 177 19.96 -15.50 -4.99
CA LYS A 177 19.21 -15.49 -3.74
C LYS A 177 18.69 -14.10 -3.40
N LYS A 178 19.50 -13.06 -3.56
CA LYS A 178 19.07 -11.69 -3.23
C LYS A 178 18.03 -11.16 -4.22
N LEU A 179 18.16 -11.50 -5.50
CA LEU A 179 17.26 -11.09 -6.57
C LEU A 179 15.83 -11.62 -6.38
N THR A 180 15.69 -12.83 -5.86
CA THR A 180 14.39 -13.44 -5.54
C THR A 180 13.78 -12.91 -4.24
N ASP A 181 14.53 -12.14 -3.45
CA ASP A 181 14.13 -11.60 -2.14
C ASP A 181 14.46 -10.09 -2.05
N VAL A 182 14.17 -9.37 -3.14
CA VAL A 182 14.28 -7.90 -3.17
C VAL A 182 13.09 -7.31 -2.42
N GLU A 183 13.42 -6.52 -1.40
CA GLU A 183 12.47 -5.79 -0.57
C GLU A 183 12.38 -4.33 -1.03
N VAL A 184 11.19 -3.93 -1.45
CA VAL A 184 10.77 -2.58 -1.75
C VAL A 184 10.46 -1.87 -0.45
N LYS A 185 11.16 -0.77 -0.18
CA LYS A 185 10.92 0.06 1.01
C LYS A 185 9.73 0.97 0.85
N LYS A 186 9.45 1.43 -0.38
CA LYS A 186 8.31 2.30 -0.66
C LYS A 186 7.95 2.30 -2.14
N TRP A 187 6.66 2.16 -2.44
CA TRP A 187 6.11 2.44 -3.76
C TRP A 187 5.81 3.94 -3.90
N ILE A 188 6.24 4.57 -4.99
CA ILE A 188 6.16 6.03 -5.19
C ILE A 188 5.30 6.44 -6.39
N GLY A 189 4.66 5.47 -7.07
CA GLY A 189 3.70 5.71 -8.14
C GLY A 189 4.34 5.83 -9.54
N PRO A 190 3.52 5.93 -10.61
CA PRO A 190 4.00 5.91 -11.99
C PRO A 190 4.43 7.27 -12.56
N ALA A 191 4.03 8.38 -11.94
CA ALA A 191 4.27 9.73 -12.43
C ALA A 191 5.30 10.47 -11.55
N VAL A 192 6.55 10.00 -11.57
CA VAL A 192 7.66 10.61 -10.82
C VAL A 192 8.76 11.00 -11.80
N GLU A 193 8.84 12.28 -12.15
CA GLU A 193 9.74 12.80 -13.19
C GLU A 193 11.23 12.57 -12.89
N ASP A 194 11.63 12.76 -11.63
CA ASP A 194 13.00 12.47 -11.19
C ASP A 194 13.36 10.99 -11.34
N ALA A 195 12.44 10.07 -11.00
CA ALA A 195 12.68 8.64 -11.16
C ALA A 195 12.72 8.26 -12.65
N ALA A 196 11.80 8.82 -13.44
CA ALA A 196 11.72 8.59 -14.87
C ALA A 196 13.02 9.00 -15.58
N SER A 197 13.52 10.20 -15.31
CA SER A 197 14.76 10.71 -15.89
C SER A 197 15.99 9.90 -15.46
N ARG A 198 16.10 9.55 -14.18
CA ARG A 198 17.25 8.79 -13.65
C ARG A 198 17.33 7.35 -14.13
N LEU A 199 16.20 6.73 -14.49
CA LEU A 199 16.12 5.33 -14.91
C LEU A 199 16.22 5.13 -16.43
N VAL A 200 16.34 6.21 -17.22
CA VAL A 200 16.66 6.14 -18.65
C VAL A 200 18.02 5.45 -18.85
N GLU A 201 19.03 5.87 -18.10
CA GLU A 201 20.34 5.25 -18.06
C GLU A 201 20.63 4.76 -16.64
N PRO A 202 20.21 3.52 -16.29
CA PRO A 202 20.29 3.07 -14.91
C PRO A 202 21.72 2.82 -14.44
N ASP A 203 21.98 2.97 -13.14
CA ASP A 203 23.26 2.57 -12.53
C ASP A 203 23.45 1.04 -12.59
N LEU A 204 22.35 0.31 -12.47
CA LEU A 204 22.29 -1.14 -12.57
C LEU A 204 21.02 -1.55 -13.32
N LYS A 205 21.20 -2.38 -14.36
CA LYS A 205 20.13 -3.09 -15.04
C LYS A 205 20.38 -4.59 -14.87
N ILE A 206 19.36 -5.32 -14.41
CA ILE A 206 19.35 -6.77 -14.33
C ILE A 206 18.19 -7.28 -15.17
N GLU A 207 18.47 -8.16 -16.11
CA GLU A 207 17.48 -8.93 -16.85
C GLU A 207 17.48 -10.37 -16.33
N VAL A 208 16.31 -10.94 -16.12
CA VAL A 208 16.12 -12.26 -15.55
C VAL A 208 15.32 -13.09 -16.53
N LEU A 209 15.88 -14.19 -16.99
CA LEU A 209 15.18 -15.15 -17.83
C LEU A 209 14.50 -16.18 -16.92
N VAL A 210 13.17 -16.16 -16.91
CA VAL A 210 12.33 -17.03 -16.08
C VAL A 210 11.60 -18.02 -16.97
N GLU A 211 11.74 -19.31 -16.72
CA GLU A 211 10.95 -20.36 -17.35
C GLU A 211 9.49 -20.28 -16.87
N GLU A 212 8.55 -20.22 -17.81
CA GLU A 212 7.14 -20.29 -17.50
C GLU A 212 6.70 -21.74 -17.47
N ILE A 213 6.07 -22.13 -16.38
CA ILE A 213 5.57 -23.47 -16.11
C ILE A 213 4.05 -23.42 -16.06
N ASP A 214 3.37 -24.33 -16.77
CA ASP A 214 1.92 -24.46 -16.69
C ASP A 214 1.44 -25.14 -15.41
N ASP A 215 0.11 -25.19 -15.21
CA ASP A 215 -0.51 -25.82 -14.03
C ASP A 215 -0.20 -27.33 -13.90
N SER A 216 0.34 -27.97 -14.95
CA SER A 216 0.77 -29.36 -14.93
C SER A 216 2.25 -29.55 -14.58
N GLY A 217 2.99 -28.46 -14.35
CA GLY A 217 4.42 -28.50 -14.06
C GLY A 217 5.30 -28.58 -15.31
N LYS A 218 4.75 -28.33 -16.51
CA LYS A 218 5.50 -28.43 -17.76
C LYS A 218 5.98 -27.05 -18.24
N PRO A 219 7.23 -26.93 -18.71
CA PRO A 219 7.71 -25.70 -19.35
C PRO A 219 6.89 -25.37 -20.60
N ILE A 220 6.35 -24.15 -20.65
CA ILE A 220 5.57 -23.62 -21.79
C ILE A 220 6.28 -22.47 -22.50
N GLY A 221 7.34 -21.93 -21.91
CA GLY A 221 8.12 -20.85 -22.50
C GLY A 221 9.10 -20.23 -21.52
N ALA A 222 9.65 -19.07 -21.88
CA ALA A 222 10.43 -18.25 -20.97
C ALA A 222 10.04 -16.79 -21.14
N VAL A 223 9.96 -16.08 -20.02
CA VAL A 223 9.70 -14.65 -19.96
C VAL A 223 10.92 -13.93 -19.41
N GLN A 224 11.30 -12.83 -20.05
CA GLN A 224 12.33 -11.94 -19.54
C GLN A 224 11.69 -10.90 -18.62
N ARG A 225 12.21 -10.76 -17.41
CA ARG A 225 11.86 -9.69 -16.46
C ARG A 225 13.03 -8.71 -16.35
N GLU A 226 12.73 -7.42 -16.18
CA GLU A 226 13.76 -6.37 -16.09
C GLU A 226 13.65 -5.63 -14.76
N LEU A 227 14.80 -5.41 -14.11
CA LEU A 227 14.97 -4.54 -12.96
C LEU A 227 15.98 -3.45 -13.30
N LYS A 228 15.55 -2.19 -13.20
CA LYS A 228 16.41 -1.00 -13.31
C LYS A 228 16.52 -0.33 -11.96
N ILE A 229 17.74 0.06 -11.58
CA ILE A 229 18.02 0.78 -10.34
C ILE A 229 18.96 1.97 -10.63
N SER A 230 18.64 3.13 -10.05
CA SER A 230 19.46 4.34 -10.11
C SER A 230 19.54 5.05 -8.77
N LYS A 231 20.68 5.68 -8.50
CA LYS A 231 20.85 6.66 -7.43
C LYS A 231 19.93 7.84 -7.66
N ILE A 232 19.41 8.40 -6.57
CA ILE A 232 18.58 9.61 -6.60
C ILE A 232 19.48 10.82 -6.92
N ILE A 233 20.64 10.89 -6.24
CA ILE A 233 21.64 11.95 -6.41
C ILE A 233 22.96 11.34 -6.85
N GLU A 234 23.44 11.71 -8.03
CA GLU A 234 24.73 11.25 -8.55
C GLU A 234 25.91 11.78 -7.72
N GLY A 235 26.98 10.98 -7.63
CA GLY A 235 28.20 11.33 -6.91
C GLY A 235 28.09 11.43 -5.38
N LYS A 236 26.90 11.21 -4.79
CA LYS A 236 26.68 11.25 -3.34
C LYS A 236 26.26 9.90 -2.76
N SER A 237 26.44 9.74 -1.45
CA SER A 237 25.86 8.61 -0.72
C SER A 237 24.34 8.72 -0.71
N ASN A 238 23.66 7.71 -1.23
CA ASN A 238 22.21 7.63 -1.24
C ASN A 238 21.77 6.61 -0.19
N LYS A 239 20.81 6.95 0.69
CA LYS A 239 20.20 5.98 1.61
C LYS A 239 19.17 5.11 0.90
N LEU A 240 18.47 5.69 -0.06
CA LEU A 240 17.47 5.04 -0.91
C LEU A 240 17.79 5.29 -2.38
N LEU A 241 17.43 4.35 -3.23
CA LEU A 241 17.63 4.39 -4.68
C LEU A 241 16.30 4.19 -5.39
N PHE A 242 16.15 4.81 -6.57
CA PHE A 242 15.01 4.56 -7.43
C PHE A 242 15.10 3.19 -8.08
N GLY A 243 13.97 2.51 -8.17
CA GLY A 243 13.82 1.24 -8.88
C GLY A 243 12.58 1.22 -9.77
N LYS A 244 12.65 0.43 -10.84
CA LYS A 244 11.51 0.12 -11.71
C LYS A 244 11.66 -1.27 -12.31
N THR A 245 10.52 -1.93 -12.52
CA THR A 245 10.44 -3.16 -13.31
C THR A 245 9.66 -2.92 -14.60
N ASP A 246 9.84 -3.83 -15.56
CA ASP A 246 9.08 -3.90 -16.81
C ASP A 246 7.58 -4.16 -16.59
N THR A 247 7.25 -4.98 -15.60
CA THR A 247 5.88 -5.42 -15.31
C THR A 247 5.04 -4.44 -14.51
N ASN A 248 5.66 -3.40 -13.92
CA ASN A 248 4.98 -2.52 -12.98
C ASN A 248 5.03 -1.06 -13.45
N PRO A 249 3.88 -0.39 -13.63
CA PRO A 249 3.87 1.01 -14.03
C PRO A 249 4.48 1.92 -12.95
N SER A 250 4.42 1.55 -11.68
CA SER A 250 4.93 2.36 -10.57
C SER A 250 6.42 2.22 -10.35
N TYR A 251 7.07 3.33 -10.01
CA TYR A 251 8.42 3.35 -9.45
C TYR A 251 8.39 2.96 -7.98
N PHE A 252 9.57 2.58 -7.46
CA PHE A 252 9.75 2.24 -6.05
C PHE A 252 11.12 2.67 -5.53
N LEU A 253 11.30 2.56 -4.21
CA LEU A 253 12.54 2.82 -3.51
C LEU A 253 13.08 1.52 -2.88
N ILE A 254 14.38 1.32 -3.00
CA ILE A 254 15.14 0.27 -2.28
C ILE A 254 16.26 0.91 -1.46
N ASP A 255 16.76 0.20 -0.45
CA ASP A 255 17.91 0.65 0.32
C ASP A 255 19.25 0.44 -0.41
N ALA A 256 20.25 1.18 0.06
CA ALA A 256 21.62 1.11 -0.48
C ALA A 256 22.27 -0.26 -0.30
N GLU A 257 21.96 -0.97 0.79
CA GLU A 257 22.51 -2.29 1.06
C GLU A 257 22.02 -3.33 0.02
N THR A 258 20.73 -3.30 -0.31
CA THR A 258 20.14 -4.13 -1.35
C THR A 258 20.81 -3.84 -2.69
N PHE A 259 20.97 -2.56 -3.04
CA PHE A 259 21.70 -2.18 -4.26
C PHE A 259 23.15 -2.69 -4.26
N GLN A 260 23.89 -2.58 -3.16
CA GLN A 260 25.27 -3.08 -3.07
C GLN A 260 25.35 -4.59 -3.27
N ARG A 261 24.43 -5.36 -2.67
CA ARG A 261 24.37 -6.82 -2.84
C ARG A 261 24.02 -7.21 -4.28
N LEU A 262 23.12 -6.48 -4.94
CA LEU A 262 22.73 -6.71 -6.33
C LEU A 262 23.81 -6.28 -7.34
N SER A 263 24.64 -5.30 -6.99
CA SER A 263 25.72 -4.76 -7.82
C SER A 263 27.10 -5.36 -7.51
N ALA A 264 27.17 -6.45 -6.72
CA ALA A 264 28.42 -7.09 -6.38
C ALA A 264 29.21 -7.52 -7.64
N GLY A 265 30.54 -7.36 -7.62
CA GLY A 265 31.41 -7.88 -8.69
C GLY A 265 31.45 -9.40 -8.64
N LEU A 266 31.10 -10.06 -9.75
CA LEU A 266 30.95 -11.52 -9.82
C LEU A 266 32.18 -12.26 -10.36
N LEU A 267 33.08 -11.56 -11.04
CA LEU A 267 34.33 -12.15 -11.52
C LEU A 267 35.44 -11.96 -10.49
N GLU A 268 36.39 -12.91 -10.46
CA GLU A 268 37.67 -12.77 -9.76
C GLU A 268 38.70 -12.29 -10.77
N GLU A 269 39.08 -11.01 -10.67
CA GLU A 269 40.15 -10.37 -11.43
C GLU A 269 41.42 -10.30 -10.60
#